data_AF-A0A2N2EQ69-F1
#
_entry.id   AF-A0A2N2EQ69-F1
#
_cell.length_a   1.000
_cell.length_b   1.000
_cell.length_c   1.000
_cell.angle_alpha   90.00
_cell.angle_beta   90.00
_cell.angle_gamma   90.00
#
_symmetry.space_group_name_H-M   'P 1'
#
loop_
_entity.id
_entity.type
_entity.pdbx_description
1 polymer ?
#
loop_
_entity_poly.entity_id
_entity_poly.type
_entity_poly.pdbx_seq_one_letter_code
_entity_poly.pdbx_strand_id
1 'polypeptide(L)'
;MKKLIPLLFLFVCAAACLPPAKPQPVRKEAAVRLSPEQAKKVEQLYYKAVGAYSRNDMAAADALIKEILAINPSHKPSQELRKKVRLAVKAN
;
A
#
# COMPACT_ATOMS: atom_id res chain seq x y z
N MET A 1 -33.59 -56.58 -17.61
CA MET A 1 -32.60 -56.29 -18.68
C MET A 1 -31.37 -55.73 -18.00
N LYS A 2 -30.22 -56.41 -17.93
CA LYS A 2 -29.18 -56.49 -18.99
C LYS A 2 -28.58 -55.12 -19.40
N LYS A 3 -27.81 -54.48 -18.50
CA LYS A 3 -26.43 -53.92 -18.64
C LYS A 3 -25.91 -53.74 -17.20
N LEU A 4 -24.68 -54.00 -16.78
CA LEU A 4 -23.50 -54.68 -17.37
C LEU A 4 -22.85 -54.06 -18.61
N ILE A 5 -21.75 -53.32 -18.41
CA ILE A 5 -20.37 -53.64 -18.84
C ILE A 5 -19.40 -52.81 -17.95
N PRO A 6 -18.20 -53.32 -17.59
CA PRO A 6 -17.29 -52.66 -16.65
C PRO A 6 -16.10 -52.01 -17.39
N LEU A 7 -14.94 -51.98 -16.70
CA LEU A 7 -13.57 -51.71 -17.17
C LEU A 7 -13.01 -50.27 -17.06
N LEU A 8 -11.98 -50.17 -16.22
CA LEU A 8 -10.68 -49.54 -16.54
C LEU A 8 -10.69 -48.07 -16.99
N PHE A 9 -10.65 -47.16 -16.03
CA PHE A 9 -9.61 -46.12 -16.04
C PHE A 9 -8.84 -46.10 -14.71
N LEU A 10 -7.97 -47.10 -14.59
CA LEU A 10 -6.97 -47.23 -13.54
C LEU A 10 -5.86 -46.20 -13.82
N PHE A 11 -6.13 -44.92 -13.58
CA PHE A 11 -5.14 -43.86 -13.75
C PHE A 11 -4.39 -43.61 -12.43
N VAL A 12 -3.44 -44.50 -12.18
CA VAL A 12 -2.40 -44.30 -11.15
C VAL A 12 -1.51 -43.13 -11.59
N CYS A 13 -1.84 -41.93 -11.14
CA CYS A 13 -0.88 -40.83 -11.06
C CYS A 13 -0.26 -40.79 -9.66
N ALA A 14 0.55 -41.81 -9.36
CA ALA A 14 1.57 -41.70 -8.33
C ALA A 14 2.67 -40.75 -8.84
N ALA A 15 2.50 -39.46 -8.65
CA ALA A 15 3.49 -38.44 -8.99
C ALA A 15 3.57 -37.38 -7.89
N ALA A 16 4.49 -37.62 -6.95
CA ALA A 16 5.06 -36.68 -6.00
C ALA A 16 4.10 -35.72 -5.26
N CYS A 17 4.04 -35.88 -3.94
CA CYS A 17 3.75 -34.78 -3.03
C CYS A 17 4.79 -33.66 -3.23
N LEU A 18 4.50 -32.69 -4.11
CA LEU A 18 5.14 -31.39 -3.97
C LEU A 18 4.67 -30.81 -2.63
N PRO A 19 5.57 -30.49 -1.68
CA PRO A 19 5.15 -29.71 -0.53
C PRO A 19 4.59 -28.39 -1.07
N PRO A 20 3.48 -27.87 -0.52
CA PRO A 20 3.04 -26.53 -0.87
C PRO A 20 4.20 -25.58 -0.55
N ALA A 21 4.78 -24.98 -1.59
CA ALA A 21 5.81 -23.98 -1.43
C ALA A 21 5.20 -22.88 -0.55
N LYS A 22 5.63 -22.82 0.71
CA LYS A 22 5.17 -21.80 1.67
C LYS A 22 5.19 -20.47 0.93
N PRO A 23 4.08 -19.69 0.88
CA PRO A 23 4.06 -18.45 0.14
C PRO A 23 5.22 -17.60 0.59
N GLN A 24 6.27 -17.54 -0.23
CA GLN A 24 7.38 -16.64 0.02
C GLN A 24 6.74 -15.27 0.02
N PRO A 25 6.92 -14.45 1.07
CA PRO A 25 6.33 -13.13 1.08
C PRO A 25 6.95 -12.35 -0.08
N VAL A 26 6.20 -12.31 -1.19
CA VAL A 26 6.52 -11.56 -2.41
C VAL A 26 6.98 -10.20 -1.93
N ARG A 27 8.24 -9.86 -2.23
CA ARG A 27 8.94 -8.72 -1.63
C ARG A 27 8.10 -7.46 -1.85
N LYS A 28 7.30 -7.10 -0.84
CA LYS A 28 6.61 -5.82 -0.77
C LYS A 28 7.68 -4.78 -0.52
N GLU A 29 8.23 -4.28 -1.63
CA GLU A 29 8.85 -2.97 -1.83
C GLU A 29 9.02 -2.21 -0.52
N ALA A 30 10.16 -2.43 0.15
CA ALA A 30 10.40 -2.22 1.59
C ALA A 30 9.35 -1.36 2.30
N ALA A 31 8.23 -1.98 2.71
CA ALA A 31 7.13 -1.27 3.37
C ALA A 31 7.69 -0.59 4.62
N VAL A 32 7.76 0.76 4.59
CA VAL A 32 8.41 1.57 5.62
C VAL A 32 7.85 1.16 6.98
N ARG A 33 8.66 0.46 7.77
CA ARG A 33 8.27 -0.07 9.08
C ARG A 33 8.29 1.07 10.09
N LEU A 34 7.25 1.89 10.04
CA LEU A 34 7.04 2.97 11.00
C LEU A 34 6.88 2.38 12.39
N SER A 35 7.53 3.00 13.38
CA SER A 35 7.16 2.80 14.78
C SER A 35 5.76 3.40 15.04
N PRO A 36 5.05 2.98 16.11
CA PRO A 36 3.76 3.57 16.47
C PRO A 36 3.82 5.10 16.66
N GLU A 37 4.94 5.61 17.17
CA GLU A 37 5.20 7.03 17.39
C GLU A 37 5.39 7.78 16.06
N GLN A 38 6.12 7.17 15.11
CA GLN A 38 6.29 7.72 13.77
C GLN A 38 4.97 7.73 13.00
N ALA A 39 4.15 6.67 13.10
CA ALA A 39 2.83 6.61 12.48
C ALA A 39 1.90 7.71 13.05
N LYS A 40 1.83 7.84 14.37
CA LYS A 40 1.08 8.92 15.05
C LYS A 40 1.58 10.31 14.66
N LYS A 41 2.90 10.52 14.53
CA LYS A 41 3.48 11.78 14.08
C LYS A 41 3.09 12.10 12.63
N VAL A 42 3.15 11.13 11.73
CA VAL A 42 2.74 11.26 10.32
C VAL A 42 1.26 11.66 10.22
N GLU A 43 0.40 11.01 11.00
CA GLU A 43 -1.04 11.32 11.06
C GLU A 43 -1.30 12.75 11.57
N GLN A 44 -0.68 13.14 12.70
CA GLN A 44 -0.81 14.48 13.25
C GLN A 44 -0.31 15.58 12.29
N LEU A 45 0.82 15.35 11.62
CA LEU A 45 1.33 16.26 10.60
C LEU A 45 0.38 16.32 9.39
N TYR A 46 -0.22 15.20 8.98
CA TYR A 46 -1.15 15.16 7.86
C TYR A 46 -2.41 15.99 8.14
N TYR A 47 -3.03 15.86 9.32
CA TYR A 47 -4.17 16.70 9.68
C TYR A 47 -3.82 18.19 9.75
N LYS A 48 -2.63 18.54 10.25
CA LYS A 48 -2.12 19.93 10.21
C LYS A 48 -1.94 20.43 8.77
N ALA A 49 -1.40 19.60 7.87
CA ALA A 49 -1.19 19.94 6.46
C ALA A 49 -2.51 20.16 5.71
N VAL A 50 -3.51 19.31 5.96
CA VAL A 50 -4.88 19.49 5.44
C VAL A 50 -5.48 20.79 5.99
N GLY A 51 -5.33 21.07 7.28
CA GLY A 51 -5.78 22.33 7.88
C GLY A 51 -5.13 23.57 7.28
N ALA A 52 -3.83 23.54 7.00
CA ALA A 52 -3.12 24.63 6.31
C ALA A 52 -3.63 24.82 4.87
N TYR A 53 -3.73 23.72 4.09
CA TYR A 53 -4.27 23.74 2.74
C TYR A 53 -5.68 24.34 2.67
N SER A 54 -6.58 23.95 3.59
CA SER A 54 -7.95 24.49 3.66
C SER A 54 -8.03 25.97 4.03
N ARG A 55 -6.98 26.56 4.61
CA ARG A 55 -6.87 28.00 4.88
C ARG A 55 -6.16 28.77 3.76
N ASN A 56 -5.94 28.13 2.61
CA ASN A 56 -5.12 28.62 1.49
C ASN A 56 -3.62 28.86 1.85
N ASP A 57 -3.15 28.34 2.99
CA ASP A 57 -1.75 28.45 3.44
C ASP A 57 -0.91 27.34 2.77
N MET A 58 -0.60 27.56 1.50
CA MET A 58 0.16 26.61 0.68
C MET A 58 1.61 26.43 1.15
N ALA A 59 2.19 27.46 1.78
CA ALA A 59 3.57 27.41 2.30
C ALA A 59 3.66 26.48 3.51
N ALA A 60 2.78 26.64 4.51
CA ALA A 60 2.75 25.74 5.66
C ALA A 60 2.30 24.32 5.25
N ALA A 61 1.38 24.20 4.28
CA ALA A 61 0.98 22.90 3.76
C ALA A 61 2.16 22.13 3.14
N ASP A 62 2.94 22.73 2.23
CA ASP A 62 4.10 22.06 1.62
C ASP A 62 5.20 21.74 2.65
N ALA A 63 5.43 22.60 3.65
CA ALA A 63 6.36 22.35 4.74
C ALA A 63 5.99 21.09 5.55
N LEU A 64 4.75 21.01 6.02
CA LEU A 64 4.25 19.85 6.76
C LEU A 64 4.23 18.56 5.90
N ILE A 65 3.94 18.68 4.61
CA ILE A 65 4.00 17.56 3.65
C ILE A 65 5.45 17.05 3.48
N LYS A 66 6.44 17.95 3.42
CA LYS A 66 7.87 17.58 3.38
C LYS A 66 8.28 16.79 4.62
N GLU A 67 7.86 17.22 5.82
CA GLU A 67 8.13 16.47 7.06
C GLU A 67 7.52 15.06 7.03
N ILE A 68 6.28 14.92 6.57
CA ILE A 68 5.63 13.61 6.45
C ILE A 68 6.39 12.70 5.49
N LEU A 69 6.75 13.21 4.31
CA LEU A 69 7.45 12.43 3.29
C LEU A 69 8.92 12.14 3.64
N ALA A 70 9.51 12.85 4.61
CA ALA A 70 10.80 12.49 5.20
C ALA A 70 10.70 11.30 6.16
N ILE A 71 9.58 11.14 6.86
CA ILE A 71 9.33 10.01 7.79
C ILE A 71 8.78 8.79 7.03
N ASN A 72 7.81 9.02 6.13
CA ASN A 72 7.19 8.00 5.30
C ASN A 72 7.13 8.50 3.84
N PRO A 73 8.19 8.26 3.04
CA PRO A 73 8.23 8.63 1.62
C PRO A 73 7.06 8.08 0.80
N SER A 74 6.50 6.93 1.21
CA SER A 74 5.39 6.24 0.56
C SER A 74 4.01 6.61 1.10
N HIS A 75 3.88 7.70 1.89
CA HIS A 75 2.60 8.17 2.42
C HIS A 75 1.70 8.75 1.33
N LYS A 76 0.91 7.88 0.67
CA LYS A 76 0.01 8.23 -0.44
C LYS A 76 -0.84 9.49 -0.19
N PRO A 77 -1.51 9.69 0.97
CA PRO A 77 -2.31 10.89 1.20
C PRO A 77 -1.50 12.20 1.09
N SER A 78 -0.26 12.21 1.62
CA SER A 78 0.63 13.37 1.51
C SER A 78 1.17 13.58 0.10
N GLN A 79 1.42 12.50 -0.66
CA GLN A 79 1.81 12.60 -2.06
C GLN A 79 0.71 13.25 -2.92
N GLU A 80 -0.55 12.86 -2.72
CA GLU A 80 -1.69 13.48 -3.42
C GLU A 80 -1.94 14.92 -2.97
N LEU A 81 -1.88 15.21 -1.67
CA LEU A 81 -2.01 16.58 -1.15
C LEU A 81 -0.91 17.50 -1.71
N ARG A 82 0.32 16.99 -1.88
CA ARG A 82 1.42 17.73 -2.51
C ARG A 82 1.13 18.14 -3.95
N LYS A 83 0.45 17.29 -4.72
CA LYS A 83 0.03 17.63 -6.10
C LYS A 83 -0.97 18.79 -6.06
N LYS A 84 -1.96 18.74 -5.17
CA LYS A 84 -2.97 19.81 -5.00
C LYS A 84 -2.33 21.14 -4.61
N VAL A 85 -1.44 21.14 -3.61
CA VAL A 85 -0.67 22.34 -3.19
C VAL A 85 0.11 22.94 -4.37
N ARG A 86 0.83 22.11 -5.14
CA ARG A 86 1.59 22.56 -6.32
C ARG A 86 0.72 23.12 -7.44
N LEU A 87 -0.52 22.66 -7.59
CA LEU A 87 -1.46 23.21 -8.57
C LEU A 87 -2.01 24.55 -8.09
N ALA A 88 -2.39 24.66 -6.81
CA ALA A 88 -2.86 25.92 -6.22
C ALA A 88 -1.81 27.04 -6.31
N VAL A 89 -0.54 26.74 -5.97
CA VAL A 89 0.58 27.71 -6.08
C VAL A 89 0.86 28.17 -7.51
N LYS A 90 0.53 27.35 -8.52
CA LYS A 90 0.72 27.70 -9.94
C LYS A 90 -0.45 28.49 -10.54
N ALA A 91 -1.59 28.51 -9.87
CA ALA A 91 -2.81 29.17 -10.33
C ALA A 91 -2.96 30.60 -9.76
N ASN A 92 -1.94 31.09 -9.05
CA ASN A 92 -1.92 32.31 -8.25
C ASN A 92 -0.62 33.10 -8.52
#